data_AF-A0AAU4ZNE0-F1
#
_entry.id   AF-A0AAU4ZNE0-F1
#
_cell.length_a   1.000
_cell.length_b   1.000
_cell.length_c   1.000
_cell.angle_alpha   90.00
_cell.angle_beta   90.00
_cell.angle_gamma   90.00
#
_symmetry.space_group_name_H-M   'P 1'
#
loop_
_entity.id
_entity.type
_entity.pdbx_description
1 polymer ?
#
loop_
_entity_poly.entity_id
_entity_poly.type
_entity_poly.pdbx_seq_one_letter_code
_entity_poly.pdbx_strand_id
1 'polypeptide(L)'
;MGQTFTVHLKIADCPIRGVSLNWRLFQGSEVRREAPSYGTDIEIPAVIEILDLIESGAATAQEARAVLNTVATKIIEEKAREYEDLEDRMKSVEAVMSVRRRIPKQPALDSRWVYVVSSEDNPKAVKIGVATEIEGRMKSLQAGSASPLVLRWSARGGFLLERHLHDRFDQRRINGEWFDFRRVADPVEVIVEAADEFLRQFGEFNPDHE
;
A
#
# COMPACT_ATOMS: atom_id res chain seq x y z
N MET A 1 -13.23 -1.88 -3.27
CA MET A 1 -14.02 -2.49 -4.37
C MET A 1 -15.24 -1.62 -4.61
N GLY A 2 -15.59 -1.35 -5.87
CA GLY A 2 -16.81 -0.62 -6.23
C GLY A 2 -17.86 -1.58 -6.79
N GLN A 3 -19.14 -1.36 -6.47
CA GLN A 3 -20.28 -2.08 -7.05
C GLN A 3 -21.12 -1.10 -7.87
N THR A 4 -21.63 -1.55 -9.01
CA THR A 4 -22.52 -0.77 -9.87
C THR A 4 -23.90 -1.41 -9.85
N PHE A 5 -24.93 -0.61 -9.63
CA PHE A 5 -26.33 -1.01 -9.61
C PHE A 5 -27.08 -0.30 -10.72
N THR A 6 -27.98 -1.01 -11.39
CA THR A 6 -28.92 -0.41 -12.33
C THR A 6 -30.28 -0.35 -11.67
N VAL A 7 -30.86 0.84 -11.56
CA VAL A 7 -32.16 1.07 -10.92
C VAL A 7 -33.11 1.79 -11.88
N HIS A 8 -34.41 1.64 -11.62
CA HIS A 8 -35.44 2.45 -12.26
C HIS A 8 -35.94 3.46 -11.22
N LEU A 9 -35.76 4.74 -11.49
CA LEU A 9 -36.27 5.80 -10.63
C LEU A 9 -37.68 6.16 -11.09
N LYS A 10 -38.60 6.36 -10.16
CA LYS A 10 -39.91 6.94 -10.44
C LYS A 10 -40.00 8.27 -9.70
N ILE A 11 -40.02 9.38 -10.44
CA ILE A 11 -40.16 10.73 -9.88
C ILE A 11 -41.54 11.25 -10.27
N ALA A 12 -42.37 11.57 -9.29
CA ALA A 12 -43.80 11.77 -9.48
C ALA A 12 -44.42 10.57 -10.24
N ASP A 13 -44.92 10.77 -11.46
CA ASP A 13 -45.43 9.71 -12.35
C ASP A 13 -44.53 9.40 -13.56
N CYS A 14 -43.33 10.00 -13.62
CA CYS A 14 -42.38 9.81 -14.70
C CYS A 14 -41.33 8.75 -14.33
N PRO A 15 -41.25 7.63 -15.08
CA PRO A 15 -40.22 6.61 -14.86
C PRO A 15 -38.94 6.94 -15.63
N ILE A 16 -37.83 7.11 -14.92
CA ILE A 16 -36.47 7.14 -15.47
C ILE A 16 -35.91 5.72 -15.39
N ARG A 17 -35.55 5.13 -16.52
CA ARG A 17 -35.15 3.72 -16.59
C ARG A 17 -33.66 3.56 -16.79
N GLY A 18 -33.10 2.51 -16.19
CA GLY A 18 -31.73 2.08 -16.46
C GLY A 18 -30.66 2.95 -15.83
N VAL A 19 -30.99 3.65 -14.73
CA VAL A 19 -30.08 4.56 -14.05
C VAL A 19 -28.96 3.77 -13.39
N SER A 20 -27.72 4.07 -13.78
CA SER A 20 -26.52 3.51 -13.18
C SER A 20 -26.12 4.27 -11.91
N LEU A 21 -26.00 3.54 -10.81
CA LEU A 21 -25.52 4.01 -9.51
C LEU A 21 -24.24 3.26 -9.13
N ASN A 22 -23.18 3.97 -8.79
CA ASN A 22 -21.93 3.37 -8.34
C ASN A 22 -21.75 3.57 -6.84
N TRP A 23 -21.39 2.50 -6.15
CA TRP A 23 -21.04 2.49 -4.73
C TRP A 23 -19.57 2.13 -4.55
N ARG A 24 -18.77 2.95 -3.86
CA ARG A 24 -17.34 2.67 -3.59
C ARG A 24 -16.99 2.74 -2.11
N LEU A 25 -16.28 1.71 -1.64
CA LEU A 25 -15.96 1.50 -0.23
C LEU A 25 -14.78 2.29 0.35
N PHE A 26 -13.84 2.81 -0.46
CA PHE A 26 -12.59 3.34 0.10
C PHE A 26 -11.96 4.49 -0.69
N GLN A 27 -12.69 5.13 -1.58
CA GLN A 27 -12.27 6.38 -2.21
C GLN A 27 -13.53 7.20 -2.50
N GLY A 28 -14.13 7.73 -1.44
CA GLY A 28 -14.71 9.06 -1.59
C GLY A 28 -13.54 9.94 -1.97
N SER A 29 -13.53 10.46 -3.20
CA SER A 29 -12.64 11.57 -3.53
C SER A 29 -12.82 12.62 -2.43
N GLU A 30 -11.71 13.21 -1.99
CA GLU A 30 -11.62 14.22 -0.92
C GLU A 30 -12.45 15.51 -1.15
N VAL A 31 -13.51 15.51 -1.96
CA VAL A 31 -13.98 16.72 -2.65
C VAL A 31 -15.22 17.37 -2.02
N ARG A 32 -15.92 16.79 -1.03
CA ARG A 32 -16.89 17.55 -0.21
C ARG A 32 -16.92 17.07 1.24
N ARG A 33 -16.12 17.69 2.11
CA ARG A 33 -16.11 17.42 3.57
C ARG A 33 -17.40 17.83 4.30
N GLU A 34 -18.31 18.55 3.65
CA GLU A 34 -19.47 19.18 4.31
C GLU A 34 -20.83 18.61 3.90
N ALA A 35 -20.89 17.72 2.91
CA ALA A 35 -22.13 17.03 2.54
C ALA A 35 -21.98 15.55 2.87
N PRO A 36 -22.95 14.89 3.53
CA PRO A 36 -22.93 13.44 3.70
C PRO A 36 -22.94 12.80 2.31
N SER A 37 -21.75 12.40 1.83
CA SER A 37 -21.61 11.65 0.60
C SER A 37 -21.84 10.19 0.98
N TYR A 38 -22.97 9.65 0.57
CA TYR A 38 -23.31 8.26 0.82
C TYR A 38 -22.54 7.31 -0.11
N GLY A 39 -21.38 7.70 -0.65
CA GLY A 39 -20.61 6.87 -1.59
C GLY A 39 -21.35 6.48 -2.88
N THR A 40 -22.52 7.08 -3.16
CA THR A 40 -23.37 6.83 -4.34
C THR A 40 -23.09 7.88 -5.42
N ASP A 41 -22.39 7.49 -6.48
CA ASP A 41 -22.26 8.31 -7.68
C ASP A 41 -23.39 7.95 -8.67
N ILE A 42 -24.17 8.94 -9.09
CA ILE A 42 -25.18 8.82 -10.15
C ILE A 42 -24.60 9.26 -11.48
N GLU A 43 -24.94 8.57 -12.56
CA GLU A 43 -24.50 8.98 -13.89
C GLU A 43 -25.10 10.33 -14.33
N ILE A 44 -24.30 11.12 -15.04
CA ILE A 44 -24.67 12.48 -15.48
C ILE A 44 -25.95 12.49 -16.36
N PRO A 45 -26.20 11.54 -17.28
CA PRO A 45 -27.44 11.51 -18.05
C PRO A 45 -28.70 11.44 -17.18
N ALA A 46 -28.69 10.65 -16.11
CA ALA A 46 -29.82 10.56 -15.20
C ALA A 46 -30.04 11.86 -14.42
N VAL A 47 -28.96 12.59 -14.08
CA VAL A 47 -29.07 13.92 -13.45
C VAL A 47 -29.71 14.92 -14.40
N ILE A 48 -29.33 14.91 -15.67
CA ILE A 48 -29.91 15.78 -16.71
C ILE A 48 -31.40 15.50 -16.86
N GLU A 49 -31.80 14.23 -16.96
CA GLU A 49 -33.21 13.85 -17.10
C GLU A 49 -34.06 14.28 -15.88
N ILE A 50 -33.50 14.22 -14.68
CA ILE A 50 -34.16 14.75 -13.47
C ILE A 50 -34.37 16.26 -13.57
N LEU A 51 -33.36 17.00 -14.04
CA LEU A 51 -33.45 18.45 -14.21
C LEU A 51 -34.46 18.82 -15.29
N ASP A 52 -34.52 18.08 -16.39
CA ASP A 52 -35.50 18.27 -17.47
C ASP A 52 -36.94 18.04 -16.97
N LEU A 53 -37.16 17.04 -16.10
CA LEU A 53 -38.46 16.82 -15.46
C LEU A 53 -38.86 17.97 -14.53
N ILE A 54 -37.89 18.58 -13.85
CA ILE A 54 -38.13 19.75 -12.99
C ILE A 54 -38.43 20.99 -13.83
N GLU A 55 -37.65 21.23 -14.89
CA GLU A 55 -37.80 22.38 -15.77
C GLU A 55 -39.13 22.33 -16.54
N SER A 56 -39.55 21.14 -16.98
CA SER A 56 -40.84 20.93 -17.64
C SER A 56 -42.05 20.99 -16.69
N GLY A 57 -41.82 21.09 -15.38
CA GLY A 57 -42.87 21.09 -14.36
C GLY A 57 -43.53 19.72 -14.14
N ALA A 58 -43.00 18.66 -14.77
CA ALA A 58 -43.46 17.28 -14.59
C ALA A 58 -43.13 16.73 -13.19
N ALA A 59 -42.14 17.30 -12.52
CA ALA A 59 -41.79 17.01 -11.15
C ALA A 59 -41.32 18.28 -10.42
N THR A 60 -41.46 18.30 -9.10
CA THR A 60 -40.84 19.31 -8.25
C THR A 60 -39.46 18.86 -7.80
N ALA A 61 -38.58 19.83 -7.48
CA ALA A 61 -37.28 19.54 -6.87
C ALA A 61 -37.42 18.76 -5.54
N GLN A 62 -38.53 18.96 -4.81
CA GLN A 62 -38.81 18.27 -3.56
C GLN A 62 -39.15 16.79 -3.79
N GLU A 63 -39.93 16.46 -4.81
CA GLU A 63 -40.23 15.09 -5.20
C GLU A 63 -38.99 14.34 -5.68
N ALA A 64 -38.18 14.98 -6.53
CA ALA A 64 -36.90 14.43 -6.97
C ALA A 64 -35.97 14.13 -5.78
N ARG A 65 -35.86 15.07 -4.83
CA ARG A 65 -35.06 14.89 -3.62
C ARG A 65 -35.57 13.75 -2.73
N ALA A 66 -36.88 13.63 -2.56
CA ALA A 66 -37.47 12.56 -1.75
C ALA A 66 -37.16 11.17 -2.34
N VAL A 67 -37.23 11.03 -3.66
CA VAL A 67 -36.89 9.78 -4.35
C VAL A 67 -35.41 9.46 -4.20
N LEU A 68 -34.52 10.42 -4.44
CA LEU A 68 -33.07 10.23 -4.29
C LEU A 68 -32.68 9.85 -2.85
N ASN A 69 -33.26 10.52 -1.85
CA ASN A 69 -33.03 10.17 -0.44
C ASN A 69 -33.53 8.76 -0.10
N THR A 70 -34.68 8.36 -0.64
CA THR A 70 -35.23 7.02 -0.41
C THR A 70 -34.32 5.94 -1.01
N VAL A 71 -33.82 6.16 -2.22
CA VAL A 71 -32.89 5.24 -2.88
C VAL A 71 -31.56 5.17 -2.13
N ALA A 72 -30.99 6.31 -1.74
CA ALA A 72 -29.78 6.36 -0.95
C ALA A 72 -29.94 5.62 0.38
N THR A 73 -31.04 5.86 1.11
CA THR A 73 -31.33 5.20 2.39
C THR A 73 -31.46 3.68 2.24
N LYS A 74 -32.18 3.21 1.21
CA LYS A 74 -32.31 1.77 0.96
C LYS A 74 -30.99 1.10 0.62
N ILE A 75 -30.16 1.75 -0.20
CA ILE A 75 -28.82 1.25 -0.52
C ILE A 75 -27.97 1.19 0.76
N ILE A 76 -28.06 2.19 1.62
CA ILE A 76 -27.35 2.21 2.91
C ILE A 76 -27.86 1.09 3.82
N GLU A 77 -29.16 0.89 3.97
CA GLU A 77 -29.70 -0.16 4.86
C GLU A 77 -29.39 -1.57 4.36
N GLU A 78 -29.45 -1.79 3.05
CA GLU A 78 -29.12 -3.06 2.41
C GLU A 78 -27.62 -3.34 2.52
N LYS A 79 -26.80 -2.35 2.20
CA LYS A 79 -25.34 -2.50 2.24
C LYS A 79 -24.82 -2.49 3.67
N ALA A 80 -25.41 -1.75 4.62
CA ALA A 80 -25.06 -1.77 6.04
C ALA A 80 -25.30 -3.16 6.65
N ARG A 81 -26.35 -3.88 6.24
CA ARG A 81 -26.56 -5.29 6.63
C ARG A 81 -25.51 -6.21 6.02
N GLU A 82 -25.20 -6.05 4.73
CA GLU A 82 -24.07 -6.77 4.11
C GLU A 82 -22.74 -6.41 4.78
N TYR A 83 -22.55 -5.16 5.26
CA TYR A 83 -21.38 -4.72 5.99
C TYR A 83 -21.33 -5.26 7.40
N GLU A 84 -22.43 -5.34 8.13
CA GLU A 84 -22.44 -5.89 9.49
C GLU A 84 -22.14 -7.40 9.44
N ASP A 85 -22.74 -8.13 8.49
CA ASP A 85 -22.43 -9.54 8.23
C ASP A 85 -21.01 -9.75 7.68
N LEU A 86 -20.53 -8.87 6.78
CA LEU A 86 -19.18 -8.92 6.24
C LEU A 86 -18.15 -8.47 7.27
N GLU A 87 -18.44 -7.50 8.12
CA GLU A 87 -17.61 -7.06 9.23
C GLU A 87 -17.58 -8.12 10.31
N ASP A 88 -18.65 -8.84 10.60
CA ASP A 88 -18.64 -9.92 11.57
C ASP A 88 -17.93 -11.15 11.00
N ARG A 89 -18.11 -11.47 9.71
CA ARG A 89 -17.27 -12.46 9.02
C ARG A 89 -15.82 -12.00 8.90
N MET A 90 -15.55 -10.72 8.66
CA MET A 90 -14.21 -10.17 8.59
C MET A 90 -13.59 -10.09 9.96
N LYS A 91 -14.30 -9.76 11.05
CA LYS A 91 -13.86 -9.83 12.44
C LYS A 91 -13.63 -11.28 12.85
N SER A 92 -14.43 -12.22 12.35
CA SER A 92 -14.22 -13.66 12.58
C SER A 92 -13.01 -14.18 11.79
N VAL A 93 -12.86 -13.78 10.53
CA VAL A 93 -11.69 -14.10 9.70
C VAL A 93 -10.46 -13.37 10.19
N GLU A 94 -10.57 -12.15 10.71
CA GLU A 94 -9.52 -11.32 11.30
C GLU A 94 -9.20 -11.76 12.71
N ALA A 95 -10.14 -12.36 13.46
CA ALA A 95 -9.88 -13.08 14.70
C ALA A 95 -9.14 -14.39 14.40
N VAL A 96 -9.58 -15.18 13.41
CA VAL A 96 -8.87 -16.39 12.97
C VAL A 96 -7.51 -16.05 12.33
N MET A 97 -7.42 -14.96 11.58
CA MET A 97 -6.21 -14.44 10.96
C MET A 97 -5.31 -13.72 11.97
N SER A 98 -5.84 -13.15 13.05
CA SER A 98 -5.05 -12.59 14.16
C SER A 98 -4.51 -13.70 15.06
N VAL A 99 -5.25 -14.79 15.23
CA VAL A 99 -4.74 -16.05 15.81
C VAL A 99 -3.68 -16.66 14.89
N ARG A 100 -3.89 -16.70 13.56
CA ARG A 100 -2.85 -17.11 12.59
C ARG A 100 -1.68 -16.12 12.47
N ARG A 101 -1.86 -14.82 12.72
CA ARG A 101 -0.77 -13.80 12.80
C ARG A 101 0.01 -13.93 14.10
N ARG A 102 -0.60 -14.46 15.16
CA ARG A 102 0.06 -14.79 16.42
C ARG A 102 0.83 -16.09 16.36
N ILE A 103 0.59 -16.94 15.37
CA ILE A 103 1.65 -17.82 14.86
C ILE A 103 2.59 -16.87 14.10
N PRO A 104 3.83 -16.63 14.55
CA PRO A 104 4.72 -15.79 13.79
C PRO A 104 4.85 -16.43 12.41
N LYS A 105 4.36 -15.74 11.37
CA LYS A 105 4.78 -16.02 10.00
C LYS A 105 6.29 -15.77 10.07
N GLN A 106 7.09 -16.84 10.02
CA GLN A 106 8.55 -16.71 10.11
C GLN A 106 8.99 -15.56 9.19
N PRO A 107 9.82 -14.62 9.66
CA PRO A 107 10.26 -13.51 8.83
C PRO A 107 10.90 -14.11 7.57
N ALA A 108 10.23 -14.03 6.43
CA ALA A 108 10.77 -14.59 5.20
C ALA A 108 11.67 -13.53 4.56
N LEU A 109 12.87 -13.96 4.16
CA LEU A 109 13.78 -13.10 3.39
C LEU A 109 13.07 -12.63 2.12
N ASP A 110 13.31 -11.38 1.77
CA ASP A 110 12.78 -10.78 0.56
C ASP A 110 13.82 -10.84 -0.56
N SER A 111 13.34 -10.89 -1.80
CA SER A 111 14.16 -10.98 -3.00
C SER A 111 14.99 -9.72 -3.26
N ARG A 112 14.80 -8.59 -2.58
CA ARG A 112 15.66 -7.41 -2.80
C ARG A 112 17.11 -7.65 -2.40
N TRP A 113 18.00 -6.93 -3.08
CA TRP A 113 19.44 -6.92 -2.80
C TRP A 113 19.75 -5.99 -1.64
N VAL A 114 20.57 -6.46 -0.71
CA VAL A 114 21.32 -5.62 0.23
C VAL A 114 22.69 -5.37 -0.37
N TYR A 115 23.18 -4.14 -0.30
CA TYR A 115 24.47 -3.75 -0.85
C TYR A 115 25.29 -2.96 0.17
N VAL A 116 26.61 -3.07 0.05
CA VAL A 116 27.60 -2.28 0.77
C VAL A 116 28.39 -1.48 -0.25
N VAL A 117 28.43 -0.17 -0.07
CA VAL A 117 29.17 0.76 -0.93
C VAL A 117 30.06 1.65 -0.09
N SER A 118 31.23 2.00 -0.61
CA SER A 118 32.13 2.98 0.01
C SER A 118 32.71 3.89 -1.07
N SER A 119 33.18 5.06 -0.68
CA SER A 119 34.03 5.83 -1.58
C SER A 119 35.38 5.15 -1.75
N GLU A 120 36.00 5.30 -2.93
CA GLU A 120 37.38 4.88 -3.16
C GLU A 120 38.36 5.59 -2.21
N ASP A 121 38.14 6.87 -1.92
CA ASP A 121 38.98 7.70 -1.05
C ASP A 121 38.84 7.33 0.44
N ASN A 122 37.70 6.75 0.83
CA ASN A 122 37.41 6.38 2.21
C ASN A 122 36.72 5.01 2.28
N PRO A 123 37.48 3.91 2.10
CA PRO A 123 36.94 2.56 2.10
C PRO A 123 36.42 2.11 3.47
N LYS A 124 36.75 2.84 4.54
CA LYS A 124 36.32 2.54 5.92
C LYS A 124 34.99 3.18 6.31
N ALA A 125 34.50 4.14 5.53
CA ALA A 125 33.14 4.66 5.66
C ALA A 125 32.25 3.95 4.64
N VAL A 126 31.36 3.09 5.13
CA VAL A 126 30.53 2.25 4.28
C VAL A 126 29.07 2.63 4.43
N LYS A 127 28.31 2.51 3.35
CA LYS A 127 26.87 2.64 3.31
C LYS A 127 26.25 1.29 3.08
N ILE A 128 25.28 0.92 3.91
CA ILE A 128 24.51 -0.31 3.79
C ILE A 128 23.09 0.07 3.36
N GLY A 129 22.61 -0.46 2.25
CA GLY A 129 21.28 -0.15 1.75
C GLY A 129 20.64 -1.30 0.99
N VAL A 130 19.41 -1.09 0.56
CA VAL A 130 18.61 -2.07 -0.18
C VAL A 130 18.21 -1.55 -1.55
N ALA A 131 18.17 -2.43 -2.55
CA ALA A 131 17.77 -2.11 -3.91
C ALA A 131 17.04 -3.29 -4.57
N THR A 132 16.13 -2.98 -5.49
CA THR A 132 15.58 -3.97 -6.44
C THR A 132 16.59 -4.25 -7.55
N GLU A 133 17.29 -3.21 -8.03
CA GLU A 133 18.31 -3.27 -9.07
C GLU A 133 19.57 -2.52 -8.60
N ILE A 134 20.68 -3.24 -8.42
CA ILE A 134 21.92 -2.68 -7.86
C ILE A 134 22.54 -1.70 -8.83
N GLU A 135 22.60 -2.02 -10.13
CA GLU A 135 23.28 -1.18 -11.11
C GLU A 135 22.63 0.20 -11.25
N GLY A 136 21.29 0.20 -11.32
CA GLY A 136 20.51 1.44 -11.36
C GLY A 136 20.71 2.27 -10.10
N ARG A 137 20.69 1.62 -8.92
CA ARG A 137 20.92 2.31 -7.64
C ARG A 137 22.32 2.90 -7.55
N MET A 138 23.35 2.17 -8.01
CA MET A 138 24.73 2.65 -8.02
C MET A 138 24.91 3.90 -8.89
N LYS A 139 24.31 3.92 -10.09
CA LYS A 139 24.30 5.12 -10.95
C LYS A 139 23.66 6.33 -10.26
N SER A 140 22.51 6.13 -9.62
CA SER A 140 21.82 7.20 -8.87
C SER A 140 22.65 7.69 -7.68
N LEU A 141 23.30 6.81 -6.93
CA LEU A 141 24.17 7.19 -5.81
C LEU A 141 25.41 7.95 -6.28
N GLN A 142 26.03 7.53 -7.39
CA GLN A 142 27.19 8.20 -7.95
C GLN A 142 26.88 9.62 -8.40
N ALA A 143 25.68 9.87 -8.95
CA ALA A 143 25.27 11.22 -9.36
C ALA A 143 25.23 12.22 -8.19
N GLY A 144 25.00 11.73 -6.96
CA GLY A 144 25.02 12.54 -5.73
C GLY A 144 26.35 12.54 -4.98
N SER A 145 27.40 11.87 -5.50
CA SER A 145 28.70 11.74 -4.85
C SER A 145 29.80 12.33 -5.71
N ALA A 146 30.58 13.27 -5.14
CA ALA A 146 31.72 13.85 -5.83
C ALA A 146 32.88 12.85 -6.01
N SER A 147 33.02 11.89 -5.09
CA SER A 147 34.03 10.83 -5.16
C SER A 147 33.46 9.56 -5.81
N PRO A 148 34.29 8.76 -6.50
CA PRO A 148 33.90 7.45 -7.02
C PRO A 148 33.41 6.52 -5.91
N LEU A 149 32.24 5.91 -6.14
CA LEU A 149 31.64 4.92 -5.26
C LEU A 149 31.93 3.50 -5.79
N VAL A 150 32.43 2.64 -4.91
CA VAL A 150 32.75 1.26 -5.21
C VAL A 150 31.76 0.35 -4.47
N LEU A 151 31.06 -0.50 -5.23
CA LEU A 151 30.28 -1.60 -4.66
C LEU A 151 31.25 -2.62 -4.06
N ARG A 152 31.19 -2.79 -2.74
CA ARG A 152 32.10 -3.67 -1.99
C ARG A 152 31.53 -5.06 -1.76
N TRP A 153 30.21 -5.15 -1.62
CA TRP A 153 29.52 -6.41 -1.38
C TRP A 153 28.02 -6.29 -1.68
N SER A 154 27.39 -7.41 -2.01
CA SER A 154 25.93 -7.52 -2.07
C SER A 154 25.43 -8.95 -1.84
N ALA A 155 24.21 -9.07 -1.32
CA ALA A 155 23.51 -10.35 -1.13
C ALA A 155 21.98 -10.17 -1.18
N ARG A 156 21.25 -11.27 -1.38
CA ARG A 156 19.78 -11.30 -1.23
C ARG A 156 19.41 -11.40 0.25
N GLY A 157 18.27 -10.83 0.63
CA GLY A 157 17.80 -10.81 2.01
C GLY A 157 16.92 -9.60 2.35
N GLY A 158 16.86 -8.63 1.43
CA GLY A 158 16.00 -7.46 1.49
C GLY A 158 16.07 -6.70 2.80
N PHE A 159 14.93 -6.16 3.25
CA PHE A 159 14.87 -5.34 4.45
C PHE A 159 15.19 -6.09 5.74
N LEU A 160 14.99 -7.41 5.80
CA LEU A 160 15.30 -8.16 7.02
C LEU A 160 16.80 -8.23 7.26
N LEU A 161 17.56 -8.54 6.21
CA LEU A 161 19.01 -8.55 6.27
C LEU A 161 19.57 -7.13 6.45
N GLU A 162 19.03 -6.13 5.74
CA GLU A 162 19.47 -4.75 5.90
C GLU A 162 19.24 -4.23 7.33
N ARG A 163 18.06 -4.46 7.90
CA ARG A 163 17.77 -4.11 9.28
C ARG A 163 18.68 -4.84 10.26
N HIS A 164 18.94 -6.14 10.06
CA HIS A 164 19.87 -6.88 10.91
C HIS A 164 21.27 -6.26 10.92
N LEU A 165 21.80 -5.91 9.73
CA LEU A 165 23.11 -5.28 9.63
C LEU A 165 23.12 -3.89 10.25
N HIS A 166 22.05 -3.10 10.07
CA HIS A 166 21.90 -1.79 10.71
C HIS A 166 21.87 -1.91 12.23
N ASP A 167 21.10 -2.84 12.78
CA ASP A 167 21.00 -3.07 14.22
C ASP A 167 22.34 -3.56 14.79
N ARG A 168 23.02 -4.48 14.09
CA ARG A 168 24.32 -5.02 14.50
C ARG A 168 25.42 -3.96 14.52
N PHE A 169 25.38 -3.01 13.59
CA PHE A 169 26.38 -1.96 13.46
C PHE A 169 25.90 -0.58 13.92
N ASP A 170 24.80 -0.50 14.68
CA ASP A 170 24.20 0.76 15.12
C ASP A 170 25.20 1.64 15.89
N GLN A 171 26.05 1.03 16.73
CA GLN A 171 27.13 1.73 17.46
C GLN A 171 28.18 2.39 16.56
N ARG A 172 28.22 2.04 15.27
CA ARG A 172 29.15 2.56 14.26
C ARG A 172 28.47 3.56 13.33
N ARG A 173 27.17 3.82 13.48
CA ARG A 173 26.41 4.70 12.59
C ARG A 173 26.95 6.14 12.68
N ILE A 174 27.32 6.68 11.52
CA ILE A 174 27.74 8.08 11.36
C ILE A 174 26.51 8.96 11.15
N ASN A 175 25.76 8.67 10.09
CA ASN A 175 24.54 9.39 9.73
C ASN A 175 23.69 8.55 8.76
N GLY A 176 22.44 8.30 9.14
CA GLY A 176 21.50 7.49 8.36
C GLY A 176 22.05 6.10 8.06
N GLU A 177 22.25 5.81 6.78
CA GLU A 177 22.70 4.51 6.27
C GLU A 177 24.24 4.38 6.21
N TRP A 178 25.01 5.34 6.74
CA TRP A 178 26.48 5.36 6.73
C TRP A 178 27.08 4.94 8.07
N PHE A 179 28.15 4.13 8.02
CA PHE A 179 28.78 3.48 9.17
C PHE A 179 30.32 3.61 9.14
N ASP A 180 30.93 3.74 10.32
CA ASP A 180 32.37 3.94 10.54
C ASP A 180 33.07 2.65 10.97
N PHE A 181 33.94 2.15 10.09
CA PHE A 181 34.78 0.98 10.31
C PHE A 181 36.27 1.31 10.40
N ARG A 182 36.65 2.55 10.74
CA ARG A 182 38.07 2.96 10.87
C ARG A 182 38.90 2.09 11.82
N ARG A 183 38.26 1.47 12.82
CA ARG A 183 38.91 0.57 13.80
C ARG A 183 38.87 -0.92 13.40
N VAL A 184 38.45 -1.23 12.18
CA VAL A 184 38.30 -2.61 11.68
C VAL A 184 39.24 -2.82 10.49
N ALA A 185 39.95 -3.94 10.51
CA ALA A 185 40.96 -4.28 9.49
C ALA A 185 40.34 -4.43 8.09
N ASP A 186 39.19 -5.11 7.98
CA ASP A 186 38.37 -5.16 6.77
C ASP A 186 36.88 -4.97 7.13
N PRO A 187 36.25 -3.84 6.74
CA PRO A 187 34.83 -3.61 6.96
C PRO A 187 33.94 -4.65 6.27
N VAL A 188 34.34 -5.11 5.08
CA VAL A 188 33.53 -6.00 4.24
C VAL A 188 33.48 -7.37 4.87
N GLU A 189 34.62 -7.88 5.32
CA GLU A 189 34.72 -9.18 6.00
C GLU A 189 33.77 -9.27 7.20
N VAL A 190 33.78 -8.25 8.08
CA VAL A 190 32.90 -8.23 9.26
C VAL A 190 31.42 -8.13 8.87
N ILE A 191 31.09 -7.43 7.79
CA ILE A 191 29.72 -7.35 7.27
C ILE A 191 29.28 -8.69 6.66
N VAL A 192 30.17 -9.36 5.92
CA VAL A 192 29.91 -10.69 5.34
C VAL A 192 29.66 -11.71 6.45
N GLU A 193 30.50 -11.76 7.47
CA GLU A 193 30.32 -12.67 8.61
C GLU A 193 28.98 -12.44 9.30
N ALA A 194 28.60 -11.18 9.51
CA ALA A 194 27.31 -10.83 10.09
C ALA A 194 26.13 -11.25 9.21
N ALA A 195 26.24 -11.02 7.91
CA ALA A 195 25.22 -11.40 6.95
C ALA A 195 25.07 -12.92 6.87
N ASP A 196 26.17 -13.66 6.83
CA ASP A 196 26.17 -15.12 6.79
C ASP A 196 25.59 -15.72 8.07
N GLU A 197 25.95 -15.18 9.23
CA GLU A 197 25.38 -15.61 10.52
C GLU A 197 23.86 -15.43 10.54
N PHE A 198 23.37 -14.31 10.03
CA PHE A 198 21.93 -14.05 9.91
C PHE A 198 21.28 -14.98 8.88
N LEU A 199 21.81 -15.04 7.67
CA LEU A 199 21.24 -15.82 6.57
C LEU A 199 21.20 -17.32 6.90
N ARG A 200 22.16 -17.86 7.65
CA ARG A 200 22.12 -19.24 8.15
C ARG A 200 20.91 -19.51 9.04
N GLN A 201 20.44 -18.52 9.80
CA GLN A 201 19.24 -18.64 10.64
C GLN A 201 17.94 -18.65 9.81
N PHE A 202 17.99 -18.24 8.54
CA PHE A 202 16.87 -18.29 7.58
C PHE A 202 17.08 -19.33 6.46
N GLY A 203 18.22 -20.02 6.47
CA GLY A 203 18.77 -20.80 5.36
C GLY A 203 18.49 -22.30 5.35
N GLU A 204 17.52 -22.82 6.12
CA GLU A 204 16.87 -24.10 5.79
C GLU A 204 15.86 -23.91 4.62
N PHE A 205 16.25 -23.16 3.58
CA PHE A 205 15.48 -23.02 2.34
C PHE A 205 16.32 -23.57 1.19
N ASN A 206 15.89 -24.72 0.70
CA ASN A 206 16.55 -25.59 -0.27
C ASN A 206 16.77 -24.86 -1.62
N PRO A 207 18.00 -24.82 -2.18
CA PRO A 207 18.28 -24.20 -3.47
C PRO A 207 17.74 -24.98 -4.69
N ASP A 208 17.14 -26.16 -4.51
CA ASP A 208 16.63 -27.01 -5.59
C ASP A 208 15.17 -26.74 -5.99
N HIS A 209 14.82 -25.50 -6.33
CA HIS A 209 13.61 -25.24 -7.10
C HIS A 209 13.95 -24.38 -8.33
N GLU A 210 14.44 -25.11 -9.34
CA GLU A 210 14.38 -24.78 -10.76
C GLU A 210 12.93 -24.82 -11.29
#